data_AF-A0A7K5CYF2-F1
#
_entry.id   AF-A0A7K5CYF2-F1
#
_cell.length_a   1.000
_cell.length_b   1.000
_cell.length_c   1.000
_cell.angle_alpha   90.00
_cell.angle_beta   90.00
_cell.angle_gamma   90.00
#
_symmetry.space_group_name_H-M   'P 1'
#
loop_
_entity.id
_entity.type
_entity.pdbx_description
1 polymer ?
#
loop_
_entity_poly.entity_id
_entity_poly.type
_entity_poly.pdbx_seq_one_letter_code
_entity_poly.pdbx_strand_id
1 'polypeptide(L)' 'MINVKTCCSLCSSFLKLSEKYGPVFTVHLGPRKVVVLYGYDVVKEALVDQGDDFSGRGILPLIEKLFQGTGMSFV' A
#
# COMPACT_ATOMS: atom_id res chain seq x y z
N MET A 1 -11.39 -18.07 -10.65
CA MET A 1 -10.65 -18.48 -9.44
C MET A 1 -9.23 -17.98 -9.57
N ILE A 2 -8.97 -16.75 -9.12
CA ILE A 2 -7.66 -16.09 -9.27
C ILE A 2 -6.68 -16.81 -8.34
N ASN A 3 -5.71 -17.48 -8.95
CA ASN A 3 -4.73 -18.33 -8.31
C ASN A 3 -3.83 -17.45 -7.41
N VAL A 4 -3.89 -17.66 -6.09
CA VAL A 4 -3.19 -16.89 -5.04
C VAL A 4 -1.66 -16.88 -5.22
N LYS A 5 -1.12 -17.76 -6.07
CA LYS A 5 0.32 -17.88 -6.34
C LYS A 5 0.94 -16.66 -7.03
N THR A 6 0.16 -15.84 -7.75
CA THR A 6 0.66 -14.63 -8.45
C THR A 6 0.86 -13.41 -7.52
N CYS A 7 0.37 -13.45 -6.28
CA CYS A 7 0.42 -12.32 -5.34
C CYS A 7 1.76 -12.22 -4.56
N CYS A 8 2.59 -13.27 -4.57
CA CYS A 8 3.67 -13.45 -3.59
C CYS A 8 5.04 -12.81 -3.94
N SER A 9 5.33 -12.47 -5.21
CA SER A 9 6.64 -11.91 -5.57
C SER A 9 6.88 -10.51 -4.98
N LEU A 10 5.82 -9.70 -4.91
CA LEU A 10 5.86 -8.35 -4.34
C LEU A 10 6.01 -8.37 -2.82
N CYS A 11 5.23 -9.20 -2.11
CA CYS A 11 5.36 -9.34 -0.66
C CYS A 11 6.77 -9.80 -0.25
N SER A 12 7.33 -10.77 -0.98
CA SER A 12 8.70 -11.25 -0.76
C SER A 12 9.74 -10.14 -1.01
N SER A 13 9.49 -9.26 -1.97
CA SER A 13 10.38 -8.14 -2.31
C SER A 13 10.32 -7.04 -1.24
N PHE A 14 9.13 -6.72 -0.73
CA PHE A 14 8.97 -5.76 0.36
C PHE A 14 9.57 -6.25 1.66
N LEU A 15 9.53 -7.56 1.94
CA LEU A 15 10.20 -8.14 3.10
C LEU A 15 11.73 -7.93 3.04
N LYS A 16 12.35 -8.17 1.89
CA LYS A 16 13.79 -7.89 1.69
C LYS A 16 14.12 -6.40 1.79
N LEU A 17 13.22 -5.52 1.35
CA LEU A 17 13.39 -4.08 1.48
C LEU A 17 13.24 -3.62 2.93
N SER A 18 12.30 -4.20 3.70
CA SER A 18 12.15 -3.88 5.11
C SER A 18 13.35 -4.32 5.94
N GLU A 19 13.98 -5.44 5.60
CA GLU A 19 15.23 -5.88 6.25
C GLU A 19 16.38 -4.89 6.01
N LYS A 20 16.42 -4.24 4.84
CA LYS A 20 17.50 -3.32 4.45
C LYS A 20 17.28 -1.87 4.90
N TYR A 21 16.05 -1.38 4.79
CA TYR A 21 15.71 0.04 5.01
C TYR A 21 14.91 0.28 6.30
N GLY A 22 14.46 -0.80 6.96
CA GLY A 22 13.65 -0.72 8.16
C GLY A 22 12.14 -0.78 7.87
N PRO A 23 11.32 -0.66 8.93
CA PRO A 23 9.88 -0.88 8.86
C PRO A 23 9.11 0.21 8.08
N VAL A 24 9.73 1.37 7.81
CA VAL A 24 9.15 2.44 6.99
C VAL A 24 10.12 2.78 5.88
N PHE A 25 9.70 2.60 4.63
CA PHE A 25 10.54 2.94 3.48
C PHE A 25 9.70 3.45 2.32
N THR A 26 10.37 4.16 1.41
CA THR A 26 9.73 4.71 0.22
C THR A 26 10.20 3.97 -1.02
N VAL A 27 9.25 3.54 -1.85
CA VAL A 27 9.50 2.95 -3.16
C VAL A 27 8.98 3.84 -4.27
N HIS A 28 9.69 3.86 -5.39
CA HIS A 28 9.26 4.54 -6.60
C HIS A 28 8.60 3.51 -7.53
N LEU A 29 7.28 3.60 -7.68
CA LEU A 29 6.50 2.81 -8.63
C LEU A 29 6.30 3.64 -9.91
N GLY A 30 7.30 3.57 -10.80
CA GLY A 30 7.35 4.40 -12.00
C GLY A 30 7.44 5.90 -11.61
N PRO A 31 6.52 6.77 -12.08
CA PRO A 31 6.53 8.19 -11.73
C PRO A 31 5.98 8.48 -10.33
N ARG A 32 5.43 7.49 -9.62
CA ARG A 32 4.76 7.69 -8.33
C ARG A 32 5.62 7.23 -7.17
N LYS A 33 5.70 8.08 -6.15
CA LYS A 33 6.38 7.79 -4.88
C LYS A 33 5.37 7.20 -3.90
N VAL A 34 5.66 6.02 -3.35
CA VAL A 34 4.77 5.30 -2.42
C VAL A 34 5.53 4.97 -1.15
N VAL A 35 4.95 5.28 0.00
CA VAL A 35 5.48 4.88 1.31
C VAL A 35 4.90 3.52 1.68
N VAL A 36 5.77 2.58 2.05
CA VAL A 36 5.40 1.26 2.52
C VAL A 36 5.65 1.19 4.02
N LEU A 37 4.62 0.81 4.77
CA LEU A 37 4.68 0.52 6.19
C LEU A 37 4.70 -0.99 6.38
N TYR A 38 5.69 -1.48 7.12
CA TYR A 38 5.92 -2.90 7.35
C TYR A 38 6.15 -3.16 8.84
N GLY A 39 5.34 -4.05 9.42
CA GLY A 39 5.38 -4.39 10.85
C GLY A 39 4.12 -3.95 11.60
N TYR A 40 3.74 -4.70 12.63
CA TYR A 40 2.48 -4.50 13.35
C TYR A 40 2.41 -3.14 14.04
N ASP A 41 3.46 -2.75 14.78
CA ASP A 41 3.45 -1.52 15.57
C ASP A 41 3.30 -0.28 14.69
N VAL A 42 4.05 -0.23 13.58
CA VAL A 42 4.02 0.89 12.62
C VAL A 42 2.68 0.97 11.89
N VAL A 43 2.11 -0.18 11.50
CA VAL A 43 0.79 -0.21 10.85
C VAL A 43 -0.31 0.21 11.83
N LYS A 44 -0.21 -0.21 13.10
CA LYS A 44 -1.14 0.20 14.14
C LYS A 44 -1.06 1.70 14.39
N GLU A 45 0.15 2.24 14.55
CA GLU A 45 0.33 3.68 14.77
C GLU A 45 -0.23 4.50 13.59
N ALA A 46 0.07 4.12 12.35
CA ALA A 46 -0.40 4.86 11.18
C ALA A 46 -1.93 4.76 10.97
N LEU A 47 -2.53 3.58 11.14
CA LEU A 47 -3.95 3.38 10.82
C LEU A 47 -4.90 3.63 12.00
N VAL A 48 -4.41 3.51 13.25
CA VAL A 48 -5.23 3.67 14.45
C VAL A 48 -4.93 4.99 15.11
N ASP A 49 -3.66 5.24 15.47
CA ASP A 49 -3.29 6.42 16.25
C ASP A 49 -3.25 7.69 15.36
N GLN A 50 -2.88 7.55 14.09
CA GLN A 50 -2.87 8.62 13.07
C GLN A 50 -3.92 8.38 11.97
N GLY A 51 -4.98 7.64 12.28
CA GLY A 51 -5.98 7.19 11.30
C GLY A 51 -6.63 8.32 10.50
N ASP A 52 -6.79 9.52 11.06
CA ASP A 52 -7.34 10.68 10.36
C ASP A 52 -6.42 11.15 9.22
N ASP A 53 -5.11 11.20 9.45
CA ASP A 53 -4.10 11.60 8.46
C ASP A 53 -3.90 10.53 7.38
N PHE A 54 -4.07 9.25 7.74
CA PHE A 54 -3.92 8.10 6.84
C PHE A 54 -5.25 7.55 6.30
N SER A 55 -6.37 8.25 6.57
CA SER A 55 -7.70 7.88 6.06
C SER A 55 -7.83 8.03 4.54
N GLY A 56 -6.92 8.80 3.94
CA GLY A 56 -6.88 9.07 2.50
C GLY A 56 -6.66 7.81 1.66
N ARG A 57 -7.45 7.65 0.61
CA ARG A 57 -7.33 6.51 -0.30
C ARG A 57 -6.45 6.87 -1.49
N GLY A 58 -5.41 6.08 -1.72
CA GLY A 58 -4.56 6.24 -2.89
C GLY A 58 -5.32 5.97 -4.20
N ILE A 59 -5.43 7.00 -5.05
CA ILE A 59 -6.06 6.86 -6.37
C ILE A 59 -5.09 6.13 -7.30
N LEU A 60 -5.30 4.83 -7.51
CA LEU A 60 -4.61 4.10 -8.58
C LEU A 60 -5.32 4.38 -9.91
N PRO A 61 -4.61 4.79 -10.98
CA PRO A 61 -5.24 5.21 -12.23
C PRO A 61 -5.95 4.04 -12.93
N LEU A 62 -5.55 2.81 -12.62
CA LEU A 62 -6.26 1.60 -13.03
C LEU A 62 -7.61 1.49 -12.33
N ILE A 63 -7.67 1.73 -11.02
CA ILE A 63 -8.90 1.69 -10.22
C ILE A 63 -9.82 2.85 -10.62
N GLU A 64 -9.27 4.04 -10.84
CA GLU A 64 -10.02 5.21 -11.32
C GLU A 64 -10.69 4.93 -12.68
N LYS A 65 -9.97 4.33 -13.64
CA LYS A 65 -10.54 3.94 -14.94
C LYS A 65 -11.60 2.83 -14.83
N LEU A 66 -11.44 1.91 -13.89
CA LEU A 66 -12.34 0.76 -13.74
C LEU A 66 -13.63 1.13 -13.02
N PHE A 67 -13.53 1.98 -11.99
CA PHE A 67 -14.63 2.31 -11.09
C PHE A 67 -15.18 3.72 -11.31
N GLN A 68 -14.55 4.57 -12.14
CA GLN A 68 -14.96 5.94 -12.44
C GLN A 68 -15.27 6.78 -11.18
N GLY A 69 -14.54 6.53 -10.07
CA GLY A 69 -14.81 7.16 -8.77
C GLY A 69 -16.13 6.74 -8.11
N THR A 70 -16.81 5.71 -8.63
CA THR A 70 -18.10 5.22 -8.14
C THR A 70 -17.89 3.98 -7.28
N GLY A 71 -17.94 4.17 -5.96
CA GLY A 71 -17.92 3.12 -4.96
C GLY A 71 -17.38 3.63 -3.62
N MET A 72 -18.04 3.33 -2.50
CA MET A 72 -17.66 3.82 -1.15
C MET A 72 -16.20 3.51 -0.75
N SER A 73 -15.55 2.55 -1.42
CA SER A 73 -14.14 2.20 -1.22
C SER A 73 -13.15 3.05 -2.02
N PHE A 74 -13.59 3.89 -2.96
CA PHE A 74 -12.75 4.70 -3.85
C PHE A 74 -13.35 6.09 -4.20
N VAL A 75 -14.45 6.48 -3.53
CA VAL A 75 -15.04 7.83 -3.55
C VAL A 75 -14.12 8.83 -2.86
#